data_AF-A0A938GP40-F1
#
_entry.id   AF-A0A938GP40-F1
#
_cell.length_a   1.000
_cell.length_b   1.000
_cell.length_c   1.000
_cell.angle_alpha   90.00
_cell.angle_beta   90.00
_cell.angle_gamma   90.00
#
_symmetry.space_group_name_H-M   'P 1'
#
loop_
_entity.id
_entity.type
_entity.pdbx_description
1 polymer ?
#
loop_
_entity_poly.entity_id
_entity_poly.type
_entity_poly.pdbx_seq_one_letter_code
_entity_poly.pdbx_strand_id
1 'polypeptide(L)' 'MLIADRLYGCGAFVWEVMPRLKEVGGGFLFRIRDSIVARKEIRRLNDGSQIIEVAAMLPGDYHKEAGRMQVR' A
#
# COMPACT_ATOMS: atom_id res chain seq x y z
N MET A 1 10.62 -1.08 12.36
CA MET A 1 9.36 -1.60 11.80
C MET A 1 8.22 -0.90 12.50
N LEU A 2 7.39 -0.16 11.78
CA LEU A 2 6.21 0.50 12.32
C LEU A 2 4.97 -0.31 11.92
N ILE A 3 4.07 -0.55 12.88
CA ILE A 3 2.81 -1.26 12.64
C ILE A 3 1.71 -0.20 12.48
N ALA A 4 1.11 -0.13 11.29
CA ALA A 4 -0.04 0.73 11.04
C ALA A 4 -1.31 -0.14 11.08
N ASP A 5 -2.18 0.09 12.08
CA ASP A 5 -3.28 -0.83 12.41
C ASP A 5 -4.29 -0.99 11.27
N ARG A 6 -4.59 0.04 10.46
CA ARG A 6 -5.54 -0.05 9.34
C ARG A 6 -5.22 0.94 8.25
N LEU A 7 -4.95 0.45 7.03
CA LEU A 7 -5.09 1.28 5.85
C LEU A 7 -6.58 1.32 5.50
N TYR A 8 -7.28 2.41 5.82
CA TYR A 8 -8.69 2.61 5.47
C TYR A 8 -8.86 2.89 3.96
N GLY A 9 -8.40 1.96 3.11
CA GLY A 9 -8.54 2.07 1.65
C GLY A 9 -7.73 3.18 0.99
N CYS A 10 -6.88 3.89 1.72
CA CYS A 10 -6.17 5.07 1.21
C CYS A 10 -4.72 4.73 0.83
N GLY A 11 -4.50 4.29 -0.42
CA GLY A 11 -3.16 4.07 -0.97
C GLY A 11 -2.29 5.32 -1.05
N ALA A 12 -2.89 6.53 -0.95
CA ALA A 12 -2.17 7.81 -0.97
C ALA A 12 -1.19 7.93 0.21
N PHE A 13 -1.56 7.45 1.40
CA PHE A 13 -0.65 7.47 2.56
C PHE A 13 0.61 6.63 2.30
N VAL A 14 0.44 5.46 1.69
CA VAL A 14 1.56 4.58 1.35
C VAL A 14 2.48 5.25 0.33
N TRP A 15 1.91 5.96 -0.65
CA TRP A 15 2.66 6.65 -1.69
C TRP A 15 3.61 7.70 -1.12
N GLU A 16 3.12 8.52 -0.20
CA GLU A 16 3.90 9.58 0.44
C GLU A 16 5.01 9.04 1.35
N VAL A 17 4.75 7.95 2.09
CA VAL A 17 5.70 7.44 3.08
C VAL A 17 6.74 6.47 2.48
N MET A 18 6.44 5.85 1.33
CA MET A 18 7.30 4.84 0.70
C MET A 18 8.71 5.33 0.34
N PRO A 19 8.92 6.53 -0.24
CA PRO A 19 10.26 7.04 -0.53
C PRO A 19 11.11 7.15 0.74
N ARG A 20 10.53 7.71 1.81
CA ARG A 20 11.21 7.88 3.09
C ARG A 20 11.57 6.54 3.73
N LEU A 21 10.70 5.54 3.59
CA LEU A 21 10.98 4.19 4.09
C LEU A 21 12.12 3.52 3.37
N LYS A 22 12.20 3.67 2.04
CA LYS A 22 13.31 3.16 1.24
C LYS A 22 14.63 3.79 1.66
N GLU A 23 14.65 5.10 1.90
CA GLU A 23 15.86 5.81 2.35
C GLU A 23 16.41 5.28 3.67
N VAL A 24 15.54 4.97 4.63
CA VAL A 24 15.96 4.51 5.97
C VAL A 24 16.07 2.98 6.08
N GLY A 25 15.88 2.24 4.98
CA GLY A 25 15.83 0.78 4.99
C GLY A 25 14.69 0.20 5.83
N GLY A 26 13.64 0.99 6.06
CA GLY A 26 12.49 0.65 6.89
C GLY A 26 11.38 -0.06 6.12
N GLY A 27 10.46 -0.65 6.86
CA GLY A 27 9.24 -1.26 6.33
C GLY A 27 8.05 -1.02 7.25
N PHE A 28 6.85 -1.05 6.66
CA PHE A 28 5.58 -1.04 7.37
C PHE A 28 4.82 -2.33 7.11
N LEU A 29 4.12 -2.79 8.14
CA LEU A 29 3.08 -3.79 8.00
C LEU A 29 1.73 -3.07 8.11
N PHE A 30 0.91 -3.20 7.07
CA PHE A 30 -0.43 -2.63 7.04
C PHE A 30 -1.46 -3.73 7.18
N ARG A 31 -2.39 -3.59 8.14
CA ARG A 31 -3.61 -4.39 8.10
C ARG A 31 -4.55 -3.78 7.07
N ILE A 32 -4.84 -4.56 6.04
CA ILE A 32 -5.76 -4.16 4.98
C ILE A 32 -7.10 -4.84 5.23
N ARG A 33 -8.20 -4.09 5.17
CA ARG A 33 -9.54 -4.66 5.07
C ARG A 33 -9.78 -5.01 3.61
N ASP A 34 -10.43 -6.14 3.32
CA ASP A 34 -10.64 -6.66 1.95
C ASP A 34 -11.32 -5.70 0.95
N SER A 35 -11.83 -4.56 1.44
CA SER A 35 -12.50 -3.52 0.66
C SER A 35 -11.57 -2.50 -0.01
N ILE A 36 -10.25 -2.75 -0.14
CA ILE A 36 -9.42 -1.88 -0.99
C ILE A 36 -9.80 -2.12 -2.44
N VAL A 37 -10.60 -1.19 -2.98
CA VAL A 37 -11.21 -1.27 -4.31
C VAL A 37 -10.15 -1.30 -5.42
N ALA A 38 -8.98 -0.70 -5.19
CA ALA A 38 -7.92 -0.59 -6.18
C ALA A 38 -6.72 -1.52 -5.89
N ARG A 39 -7.02 -2.77 -5.49
CA ARG A 39 -6.01 -3.82 -5.30
C ARG A 39 -6.01 -4.80 -6.45
N LYS A 40 -4.82 -5.18 -6.91
CA LYS A 40 -4.63 -6.35 -7.79
C LYS A 40 -3.64 -7.29 -7.13
N GLU A 41 -4.07 -8.53 -6.84
CA GLU A 41 -3.14 -9.57 -6.39
C GLU A 41 -2.21 -9.92 -7.55
N ILE A 42 -0.90 -9.77 -7.34
CA ILE A 42 0.12 -10.18 -8.32
C ILE A 42 0.54 -11.61 -8.05
N ARG A 43 0.90 -11.90 -6.79
CA ARG A 43 1.44 -13.21 -6.41
C ARG A 43 1.31 -13.46 -4.92
N ARG A 44 1.00 -14.72 -4.57
CA ARG A 44 1.16 -15.24 -3.22
C ARG A 44 2.54 -15.88 -3.05
N LEU A 45 3.20 -15.61 -1.93
CA LEU A 45 4.51 -16.15 -1.58
C LEU A 45 4.38 -17.40 -0.70
N ASN A 46 5.44 -18.20 -0.64
CA ASN A 46 5.44 -19.50 0.05
C ASN A 46 5.25 -19.37 1.58
N ASP A 47 5.53 -18.19 2.13
CA ASP A 47 5.31 -17.87 3.55
C ASP A 47 3.87 -17.40 3.85
N GLY A 48 2.99 -17.42 2.84
CA GLY A 48 1.61 -16.96 2.94
C GLY A 48 1.42 -15.45 2.76
N SER A 49 2.49 -14.65 2.68
CA SER A 49 2.40 -13.23 2.34
C SER A 49 2.02 -13.01 0.86
N GLN A 50 1.55 -11.81 0.51
CA GLN A 50 1.05 -11.52 -0.84
C GLN A 50 1.69 -10.25 -1.40
N ILE A 51 2.21 -10.33 -2.61
CA ILE A 51 2.55 -9.16 -3.40
C ILE A 51 1.28 -8.67 -4.07
N ILE A 52 0.85 -7.46 -3.72
CA ILE A 52 -0.30 -6.78 -4.28
C ILE A 52 0.14 -5.46 -4.93
N GLU A 53 -0.55 -5.08 -5.99
CA GLU A 53 -0.50 -3.73 -6.53
C GLU A 53 -1.62 -2.91 -5.92
N VAL A 54 -1.29 -1.72 -5.40
CA VAL A 54 -2.24 -0.77 -4.82
C VAL A 54 -2.15 0.52 -5.61
N ALA A 55 -3.30 1.05 -6.02
CA ALA A 55 -3.39 2.40 -6.56
C ALA A 55 -3.32 3.44 -5.44
N ALA A 56 -2.47 4.45 -5.61
CA ALA A 56 -2.48 5.67 -4.85
C ALA A 56 -3.42 6.67 -5.52
N MET A 57 -4.33 7.27 -4.76
CA MET A 57 -5.19 8.35 -5.27
C MET A 57 -4.52 9.70 -5.01
N LEU A 58 -4.84 10.70 -5.83
CA LEU A 58 -4.32 12.06 -5.64
C LEU A 58 -4.82 12.65 -4.32
N PRO A 59 -3.96 13.34 -3.56
CA PRO A 59 -4.39 14.12 -2.42
C PRO A 59 -5.42 15.18 -2.86
N GLY A 60 -6.63 15.14 -2.29
CA GLY A 60 -7.71 16.07 -2.62
C GLY A 60 -8.63 15.65 -3.76
N ASP A 61 -8.30 14.59 -4.52
CA ASP A 61 -9.17 13.98 -5.52
C ASP A 61 -9.09 12.45 -5.45
N TYR A 62 -9.92 11.87 -4.59
CA TYR A 62 -9.95 10.44 -4.31
C TYR A 62 -10.51 9.58 -5.46
N HIS A 63 -10.89 10.19 -6.59
CA HIS A 63 -11.31 9.48 -7.80
C HIS A 63 -10.20 9.40 -8.85
N LYS A 64 -9.11 10.15 -8.68
CA LYS A 64 -8.03 10.24 -9.66
C LYS A 64 -6.78 9.53 -9.16
N GLU A 65 -6.31 8.56 -9.94
CA GLU A 65 -5.11 7.78 -9.62
C GLU A 65 -3.85 8.63 -9.79
N ALA A 66 -3.05 8.74 -8.72
CA ALA A 66 -1.72 9.36 -8.73
C ALA A 66 -0.64 8.40 -9.25
N GLY A 67 -0.84 7.09 -9.05
CA GLY A 67 0.05 6.05 -9.53
C GLY A 67 -0.21 4.71 -8.86
N ARG A 68 0.61 3.70 -9.20
CA ARG A 68 0.54 2.37 -8.61
C ARG A 68 1.84 1.99 -7.95
N MET A 69 1.73 1.21 -6.89
CA MET A 69 2.90 0.64 -6.22
C MET A 69 2.65 -0.81 -5.86
N GLN A 70 3.70 -1.62 -5.93
CA GLN A 70 3.69 -2.97 -5.42
C GLN A 70 4.11 -2.97 -3.96
N VAL A 71 3.35 -3.67 -3.13
CA VAL A 71 3.63 -3.90 -1.71
C VAL A 71 3.52 -5.39 -1.41
N ARG A 72 4.25 -5.84 -0.39
CA ARG A 72 4.25 -7.22 0.11
C ARG A 72 3.54 -7.28 1.47
#